data_AF-A0A1C4X0Y0-F1
#
_entry.id   AF-A0A1C4X0Y0-F1
#
_cell.length_a   1.000
_cell.length_b   1.000
_cell.length_c   1.000
_cell.angle_alpha   90.00
_cell.angle_beta   90.00
_cell.angle_gamma   90.00
#
_symmetry.space_group_name_H-M   'P 1'
#
loop_
_entity.id
_entity.type
_entity.pdbx_description
1 polymer ?
#
loop_
_entity_poly.entity_id
_entity_poly.type
_entity_poly.pdbx_seq_one_letter_code
_entity_poly.pdbx_strand_id
1 'polypeptide(L)' 'MTRMVDDLDGASVAAVAHIVATNHAAGRSCWRCTPQGCEAVPWAREILDLADTDRAALERLVASW' A
#
# COMPACT_ATOMS: atom_id res chain seq x y z
N MET A 1 -0.25 -28.89 -1.20
CA MET A 1 -1.11 -27.69 -1.14
C MET A 1 -0.26 -26.48 -1.46
N THR A 2 -0.04 -26.22 -2.75
CA THR A 2 0.50 -24.95 -3.25
C THR A 2 -0.61 -23.92 -3.07
N ARG A 3 -0.52 -23.12 -2.02
CA ARG A 3 -1.45 -22.01 -1.77
C ARG A 3 -1.26 -21.04 -2.92
N MET A 4 -2.18 -21.08 -3.89
CA MET A 4 -2.34 -20.07 -4.91
C MET A 4 -2.26 -18.73 -4.18
N VAL A 5 -1.26 -17.93 -4.51
CA VAL A 5 -1.39 -16.48 -4.38
C VAL A 5 -2.45 -16.19 -5.43
N ASP A 6 -3.72 -16.16 -5.01
CA ASP A 6 -4.78 -15.66 -5.88
C ASP A 6 -4.31 -14.29 -6.34
N ASP A 7 -4.24 -14.08 -7.66
CA ASP A 7 -3.92 -12.79 -8.24
C ASP A 7 -4.82 -11.76 -7.55
N LEU A 8 -4.22 -10.89 -6.72
CA LEU A 8 -4.95 -9.80 -6.11
C LEU A 8 -5.54 -9.00 -7.27
N ASP A 9 -6.86 -8.95 -7.35
CA ASP A 9 -7.52 -8.09 -8.32
C ASP A 9 -7.09 -6.63 -8.09
N GLY A 10 -7.08 -5.83 -9.15
CA GLY A 10 -6.56 -4.46 -9.08
C GLY A 10 -7.25 -3.60 -8.01
N ALA A 11 -8.54 -3.84 -7.73
CA ALA A 11 -9.26 -3.16 -6.67
C ALA A 11 -8.75 -3.55 -5.27
N SER A 12 -8.40 -4.82 -5.06
CA SER A 12 -7.75 -5.28 -3.82
C SER A 12 -6.37 -4.64 -3.64
N VAL A 13 -5.57 -4.52 -4.69
CA VAL A 13 -4.26 -3.84 -4.65
C VAL A 13 -4.42 -2.35 -4.34
N ALA A 14 -5.38 -1.69 -5.00
CA ALA A 14 -5.75 -0.30 -4.79
C ALA A 14 -6.17 -0.03 -3.33
N ALA A 15 -7.01 -0.91 -2.77
CA ALA A 15 -7.46 -0.80 -1.38
C ALA A 15 -6.28 -0.91 -0.39
N VAL A 16 -5.36 -1.86 -0.60
CA VAL A 16 -4.16 -2.00 0.25
C VAL A 16 -3.28 -0.76 0.16
N ALA A 17 -3.01 -0.25 -1.04
CA ALA A 17 -2.20 0.95 -1.24
C ALA A 17 -2.81 2.18 -0.53
N HIS A 18 -4.13 2.35 -0.63
CA HIS A 18 -4.83 3.42 0.05
C HIS A 18 -4.74 3.32 1.59
N ILE A 19 -4.87 2.10 2.14
CA ILE A 19 -4.75 1.85 3.58
C ILE A 19 -3.33 2.17 4.07
N VAL A 20 -2.30 1.73 3.33
CA VAL A 20 -0.89 2.01 3.66
C VAL A 20 -0.65 3.52 3.73
N ALA A 21 -1.01 4.24 2.67
CA ALA A 21 -0.75 5.67 2.57
C ALA A 21 -1.58 6.51 3.57
N THR A 22 -2.78 6.06 3.95
CA THR A 22 -3.61 6.73 4.96
C THR A 22 -3.08 6.51 6.37
N ASN A 23 -2.66 5.29 6.69
CA ASN A 23 -2.06 5.00 7.99
C ASN A 23 -0.76 5.77 8.19
N HIS A 24 0.09 5.84 7.15
CA HIS A 24 1.32 6.64 7.18
C HIS A 24 1.04 8.12 7.45
N ALA A 25 0.09 8.73 6.73
CA ALA A 25 -0.31 10.12 6.97
C ALA A 25 -0.84 10.36 8.40
N ALA A 26 -1.42 9.34 9.03
CA ALA A 26 -1.90 9.37 10.41
C ALA A 26 -0.83 9.01 11.45
N GLY A 27 0.43 8.79 11.04
CA GLY A 27 1.53 8.37 11.92
C GLY A 27 1.36 6.96 12.49
N ARG A 28 0.58 6.10 11.82
CA ARG A 28 0.31 4.71 12.22
C ARG A 28 1.15 3.77 11.39
N SER A 29 1.92 2.89 12.04
CA SER A 29 2.62 1.82 11.33
C SER A 29 1.62 0.74 10.88
N CYS A 30 1.84 0.15 9.71
CA CYS A 30 1.00 -0.93 9.20
C CYS A 30 1.37 -2.30 9.80
N TRP A 31 1.77 -2.32 11.08
CA TRP A 31 2.29 -3.50 11.78
C TRP A 31 1.40 -4.75 11.70
N ARG A 32 0.08 -4.55 11.50
CA ARG A 32 -0.90 -5.61 11.27
C ARG A 32 -0.69 -6.38 9.96
N CYS A 33 -0.16 -5.72 8.94
CA CYS A 33 0.12 -6.31 7.63
C CYS A 33 1.56 -6.82 7.55
N THR A 34 2.49 -6.10 8.18
CA THR A 34 3.93 -6.38 8.15
C THR A 34 4.50 -6.12 9.56
N PRO A 35 4.98 -7.14 10.30
CA PRO A 35 5.43 -6.95 11.69
C PRO A 35 6.52 -5.87 11.85
N GLN A 36 7.30 -5.64 10.79
CA GLN A 36 8.38 -4.66 10.74
C GLN A 36 7.90 -3.24 10.36
N GLY A 37 6.62 -3.06 10.01
CA GLY A 37 6.08 -1.83 9.44
C GLY A 37 6.20 -1.76 7.92
N CYS A 38 5.41 -0.88 7.30
CA CYS A 38 5.34 -0.72 5.85
C CYS A 38 6.66 -0.16 5.29
N GLU A 39 7.35 0.62 6.10
CA GLU A 39 8.64 1.23 5.83
C GLU A 39 9.74 0.18 5.61
N ALA A 40 9.55 -1.03 6.12
CA ALA A 40 10.50 -2.14 5.96
C ALA A 40 10.25 -2.96 4.68
N VAL A 41 9.15 -2.72 3.95
CA VAL A 41 8.74 -3.54 2.81
C VAL A 41 8.85 -2.75 1.49
N PRO A 42 9.57 -3.24 0.47
CA PRO A 42 9.86 -2.47 -0.75
C PRO A 42 8.63 -1.91 -1.46
N TRP A 43 7.62 -2.74 -1.74
CA TRP A 43 6.40 -2.31 -2.44
C TRP A 43 5.63 -1.23 -1.66
N ALA A 44 5.66 -1.30 -0.33
CA ALA A 44 4.97 -0.34 0.52
C ALA A 44 5.76 0.97 0.58
N ARG A 45 7.09 0.93 0.62
CA ARG A 45 7.93 2.12 0.51
C ARG A 45 7.66 2.91 -0.76
N GLU A 46 7.53 2.25 -1.91
CA GLU A 46 7.20 2.94 -3.17
C GLU A 46 5.87 3.71 -3.09
N ILE A 47 4.86 3.12 -2.44
CA ILE A 47 3.58 3.78 -2.18
C ILE A 47 3.74 4.95 -1.22
N LEU A 48 4.54 4.81 -0.16
CA LEU A 48 4.79 5.86 0.82
C LEU A 48 5.55 7.04 0.19
N ASP A 49 6.61 6.76 -0.56
CA ASP A 49 7.41 7.77 -1.26
C ASP A 49 6.54 8.56 -2.25
N LEU A 50 5.67 7.85 -2.99
CA LEU A 50 4.71 8.50 -3.88
C LEU A 50 3.65 9.30 -3.09
N ALA A 51 3.16 8.78 -1.97
CA ALA A 51 2.17 9.46 -1.12
C ALA A 51 2.70 10.76 -0.50
N ASP A 52 3.99 10.77 -0.15
CA ASP A 52 4.69 11.91 0.45
C ASP A 52 5.09 12.95 -0.60
N THR A 53 5.41 12.51 -1.82
CA THR A 53 5.82 13.39 -2.93
C THR A 53 4.62 13.96 -3.68
N ASP A 54 3.62 13.13 -4.02
CA ASP A 54 2.44 13.51 -4.80
C ASP A 54 1.25 12.61 -4.45
N ARG A 55 0.54 12.99 -3.39
CA ARG A 55 -0.70 12.33 -2.94
C ARG A 55 -1.74 12.18 -4.06
N ALA A 56 -1.86 13.17 -4.94
CA ALA A 56 -2.84 13.15 -6.03
C ALA A 56 -2.44 12.19 -7.15
N ALA A 57 -1.14 11.99 -7.40
CA ALA A 57 -0.65 10.94 -8.29
C ALA A 57 -0.94 9.54 -7.72
N LEU A 58 -0.74 9.34 -6.41
CA LEU A 58 -1.11 8.08 -5.77
C LEU A 58 -2.61 7.80 -5.91
N GLU A 59 -3.48 8.77 -5.64
CA GLU A 59 -4.93 8.61 -5.79
C GLU A 59 -5.33 8.24 -7.22
N ARG A 60 -4.69 8.86 -8.23
CA ARG A 60 -4.91 8.50 -9.65
C ARG A 60 -4.41 7.09 -9.98
N LEU A 61 -3.26 6.69 -9.45
CA LEU A 61 -2.72 5.34 -9.64
C LEU A 61 -3.65 4.28 -9.03
N VAL A 62 -4.07 4.49 -7.79
CA VAL A 62 -5.02 3.64 -7.07
C VAL A 62 -6.36 3.55 -7.81
N ALA A 63 -6.86 4.66 -8.37
CA ALA A 63 -8.10 4.67 -9.13
C ALA A 63 -8.00 4.02 -10.52
N SER A 64 -6.78 3.73 -11.00
CA SER A 64 -6.53 3.14 -12.33
C SER A 64 -6.42 1.62 -12.33
N TRP A 65 -6.43 1.00 -11.15
CA TRP A 65 -6.31 -0.44 -10.95
C TRP A 65 -7.67 -1.12 -10.78
#